data_AF-A0A218ZAJ3-F1
#
_entry.id   AF-A0A218ZAJ3-F1
#
_cell.length_a   1.000
_cell.length_b   1.000
_cell.length_c   1.000
_cell.angle_alpha   90.00
_cell.angle_beta   90.00
_cell.angle_gamma   90.00
#
_symmetry.space_group_name_H-M   'P 1'
#
loop_
_entity.id
_entity.type
_entity.pdbx_description
1 polymer ?
#
loop_
_entity_poly.entity_id
_entity_poly.type
_entity_poly.pdbx_seq_one_letter_code
_entity_poly.pdbx_strand_id
1 'polypeptide(L)'
;MTKRCFQTSKSRTPNALGGANAFALEINNSARTLAILETLDSSQFRNSPSSSNALGISKTSKIVRALQITSPPKHLEDGQAVLLNPKTVYTIVRGRILCDSDSERTAEVVIGSGPAAHTAAVYLARAELKPVLYEGFLANGIAAGGQLTTTTDDAMRKQSEKFGTQIITETVAKVDLSKRPFKYWNEYAEDQEPNTADAIIIATGASARRLGLPGEDKYWQNGISACAVCDGAVPIFRNKPLVVIGGGDSAAEEAMFLTKYGSHVTVLVRKDHLRASKTMANRLLANKKVTVKFNSEGAEVKGDDRGLMSHMVIKDSKSGSLETIEANGLFYAVGHDPATALFKGQIETDEEGYVVTKPGTSYTNIEGVFAAGDVQDKRYRQAITSAGSGCVAALEAEKFLAELEDVENPLEAEKDAEKGNSVVVPEYRSNPLL
;
A
#
# COMPACT_ATOMS: atom_id res chain seq x y z
N MET A 1 21.86 21.86 42.43
CA MET A 1 21.77 20.68 43.31
C MET A 1 20.97 19.60 42.57
N THR A 2 21.62 18.62 41.93
CA THR A 2 21.80 17.21 42.40
C THR A 2 20.46 16.43 42.46
N LYS A 3 20.21 15.22 41.91
CA LYS A 3 20.97 14.01 41.48
C LYS A 3 20.05 13.20 40.52
N ARG A 4 20.49 12.68 39.37
CA ARG A 4 20.96 11.29 39.06
C ARG A 4 20.43 10.14 39.93
N CYS A 5 19.95 9.07 39.28
CA CYS A 5 20.31 7.70 39.67
C CYS A 5 20.45 6.79 38.44
N PHE A 6 21.55 6.03 38.45
CA PHE A 6 22.01 5.04 37.47
C PHE A 6 21.34 3.68 37.71
N GLN A 7 21.26 2.83 36.68
CA GLN A 7 21.39 1.39 36.86
C GLN A 7 22.19 0.75 35.72
N THR A 8 23.25 0.06 36.11
CA THR A 8 24.15 -0.76 35.28
C THR A 8 23.83 -2.24 35.47
N SER A 9 23.82 -3.05 34.42
CA SER A 9 24.18 -4.47 34.56
C SER A 9 24.85 -5.06 33.31
N LYS A 10 26.09 -5.48 33.57
CA LYS A 10 27.08 -6.33 32.89
C LYS A 10 26.64 -7.28 31.76
N SER A 11 27.44 -7.16 30.69
CA SER A 11 27.96 -8.16 29.74
C SER A 11 27.82 -9.67 30.04
N ARG A 12 27.43 -10.41 28.99
CA ARG A 12 28.04 -11.70 28.57
C ARG A 12 28.09 -11.76 27.04
N THR A 13 29.28 -11.76 26.47
CA THR A 13 29.56 -12.31 25.13
C THR A 13 29.86 -13.81 25.26
N PRO A 14 29.66 -14.61 24.18
CA PRO A 14 30.83 -14.96 23.37
C PRO A 14 30.59 -15.04 21.85
N ASN A 15 31.66 -14.68 21.12
CA ASN A 15 32.17 -15.18 19.83
C ASN A 15 31.21 -15.22 18.62
N ALA A 16 31.37 -14.45 17.54
CA ALA A 16 32.50 -14.23 16.62
C ALA A 16 32.09 -14.74 15.22
N LEU A 17 31.88 -13.83 14.27
CA LEU A 17 32.40 -13.83 12.88
C LEU A 17 31.64 -12.81 12.01
N GLY A 18 32.39 -11.96 11.30
CA GLY A 18 31.93 -11.16 10.16
C GLY A 18 31.67 -9.68 10.46
N GLY A 19 32.62 -8.82 10.11
CA GLY A 19 32.66 -7.42 10.51
C GLY A 19 31.89 -6.45 9.62
N ALA A 20 31.28 -5.45 10.27
CA ALA A 20 31.02 -4.13 9.73
C ALA A 20 30.98 -3.16 10.94
N ASN A 21 32.04 -2.38 11.12
CA ASN A 21 32.10 -1.36 12.17
C ASN A 21 31.28 -0.14 11.73
N ALA A 22 30.11 0.05 12.31
CA ALA A 22 29.40 1.33 12.28
C ALA A 22 30.05 2.27 13.33
N PHE A 23 30.68 3.36 12.88
CA PHE A 23 31.10 4.45 13.75
C PHE A 23 30.05 5.56 13.70
N ALA A 24 29.39 5.83 14.81
CA ALA A 24 28.57 7.02 15.00
C ALA A 24 29.50 8.22 15.28
N LEU A 25 29.44 9.25 14.43
CA LEU A 25 30.12 10.52 14.66
C LEU A 25 29.13 11.49 15.30
N GLU A 26 29.35 11.84 16.56
CA GLU A 26 28.62 12.91 17.25
C GLU A 26 29.20 14.26 16.80
N ILE A 27 28.49 14.97 15.91
CA ILE A 27 28.92 16.29 15.42
C ILE A 27 28.22 17.38 16.25
N ASN A 28 29.04 18.13 16.99
CA ASN A 28 28.60 19.26 17.81
C ASN A 28 28.16 20.44 16.93
N ASN A 29 27.02 21.05 17.27
CA ASN A 29 26.18 21.86 16.38
C ASN A 29 26.66 23.32 16.15
N SER A 30 27.97 23.59 16.11
CA SER A 30 28.46 24.98 15.97
C SER A 30 29.80 25.12 15.24
N ALA A 31 29.89 24.75 13.96
CA ALA A 31 30.79 25.38 12.97
C ALA A 31 30.65 24.71 11.59
N ARG A 32 30.42 25.52 10.55
CA ARG A 32 30.43 25.07 9.15
C ARG A 32 31.86 24.63 8.76
N THR A 33 32.07 23.33 8.56
CA THR A 33 33.36 22.80 8.08
C THR A 33 33.12 21.77 6.97
N LEU A 34 33.69 22.03 5.78
CA LEU A 34 33.76 21.10 4.65
C LEU A 34 34.91 20.11 4.87
N ALA A 35 34.74 18.84 4.51
CA ALA A 35 35.82 17.85 4.47
C ALA A 35 35.92 17.24 3.07
N ILE A 36 37.13 17.22 2.50
CA ILE A 36 37.45 16.49 1.27
C ILE A 36 38.12 15.16 1.69
N LEU A 37 37.63 14.04 1.18
CA LEU A 37 38.25 12.73 1.34
C LEU A 37 39.23 12.48 0.17
N GLU A 38 40.53 12.64 0.40
CA GLU A 38 41.56 12.15 -0.51
C GLU A 38 42.16 10.84 0.03
N THR A 39 42.21 9.81 -0.81
CA THR A 39 43.11 8.66 -0.63
C THR A 39 44.48 9.02 -1.16
N LEU A 40 45.42 9.36 -0.27
CA LEU A 40 46.81 9.57 -0.65
C LEU A 40 47.61 8.26 -0.60
N ASP A 41 48.32 7.98 -1.68
CA ASP A 41 49.27 6.88 -1.80
C ASP A 41 50.55 7.16 -0.99
N SER A 42 51.10 6.12 -0.38
CA SER A 42 52.10 6.18 0.69
C SER A 42 53.55 6.46 0.23
N SER A 43 53.75 6.89 -1.01
CA SER A 43 55.08 6.98 -1.63
C SER A 43 55.75 8.36 -1.56
N GLN A 44 55.08 9.41 -1.05
CA GLN A 44 55.59 10.78 -1.11
C GLN A 44 55.71 11.50 0.25
N PHE A 45 56.52 11.02 1.20
CA PHE A 45 57.08 11.92 2.23
C PHE A 45 58.43 11.38 2.76
N ARG A 46 59.54 11.97 2.30
CA ARG A 46 60.85 11.93 2.98
C ARG A 46 61.23 13.34 3.41
N ASN A 47 61.72 13.42 4.65
CA ASN A 47 62.55 14.46 5.27
C ASN A 47 61.91 15.80 5.66
N SER A 48 61.64 15.99 6.96
CA SER A 48 62.44 16.84 7.88
C SER A 48 61.67 17.17 9.19
N PRO A 49 62.38 17.53 10.30
CA PRO A 49 61.95 17.18 11.67
C PRO A 49 61.56 18.36 12.59
N SER A 50 61.00 17.99 13.76
CA SER A 50 60.84 18.74 15.03
C SER A 50 59.68 19.76 15.07
N SER A 51 58.81 19.84 16.09
CA SER A 51 58.97 19.53 17.53
C SER A 51 57.63 19.23 18.24
N SER A 52 57.63 18.14 19.02
CA SER A 52 56.99 17.90 20.35
C SER A 52 55.50 18.19 20.59
N ASN A 53 54.66 17.14 20.65
CA ASN A 53 54.38 16.41 21.90
C ASN A 53 53.52 15.17 21.62
N ALA A 54 54.09 13.99 21.92
CA ALA A 54 53.50 12.68 21.67
C ALA A 54 52.83 12.13 22.93
N LEU A 55 51.56 11.76 22.82
CA LEU A 55 50.95 10.67 23.59
C LEU A 55 50.59 9.59 22.57
N GLY A 56 51.19 8.42 22.75
CA GLY A 56 51.34 7.37 21.73
C GLY A 56 50.01 6.83 21.22
N ILE A 57 49.83 6.92 19.90
CA ILE A 57 48.77 6.27 19.14
C ILE A 57 49.43 5.28 18.18
N SER A 58 48.90 4.05 18.18
CA SER A 58 49.25 2.95 17.29
C SER A 58 49.21 3.36 15.80
N LYS A 59 50.15 2.83 15.02
CA LYS A 59 50.31 3.06 13.58
C LYS A 59 49.09 2.56 12.79
N THR A 60 48.06 3.41 12.62
CA THR A 60 47.07 3.41 11.52
C THR A 60 46.10 4.55 11.78
N SER A 61 46.49 5.78 11.44
CA SER A 61 45.62 6.96 11.53
C SER A 61 45.77 7.78 10.25
N LYS A 62 44.74 7.72 9.40
CA LYS A 62 44.57 8.67 8.27
C LYS A 62 44.37 10.05 8.87
N ILE A 63 45.27 10.99 8.58
CA ILE A 63 45.14 12.39 9.00
C ILE A 63 44.16 13.08 8.06
N VAL A 64 43.03 13.55 8.58
CA VAL A 64 42.11 14.44 7.85
C VAL A 64 42.59 15.87 8.08
N ARG A 65 43.07 16.54 7.02
CA ARG A 65 43.43 17.97 7.06
C ARG A 65 42.27 18.77 6.48
N ALA A 66 41.54 19.50 7.31
CA ALA A 66 40.50 20.42 6.85
C ALA A 66 41.14 21.67 6.23
N LEU A 67 40.85 21.94 4.96
CA LEU A 67 41.26 23.16 4.25
C LEU A 67 40.05 24.08 4.12
N GLN A 68 40.22 25.33 4.52
CA GLN A 68 39.18 26.37 4.46
C GLN A 68 39.23 27.02 3.07
N ILE A 69 38.23 26.72 2.21
CA ILE A 69 38.18 27.24 0.83
C ILE A 69 37.12 28.35 0.75
N THR A 70 37.50 29.55 0.29
CA THR A 70 36.63 30.74 0.20
C THR A 70 36.16 31.06 -1.23
N SER A 71 36.41 30.19 -2.22
CA SER A 71 35.89 30.31 -3.60
C SER A 71 36.00 28.97 -4.36
N PRO A 72 35.11 28.67 -5.34
CA PRO A 72 35.06 27.37 -5.99
C PRO A 72 36.34 27.07 -6.82
N PRO A 73 36.88 25.84 -6.77
CA PRO A 73 38.07 25.47 -7.53
C PRO A 73 37.78 25.52 -9.03
N LYS A 74 38.71 26.07 -9.81
CA LYS A 74 38.55 26.30 -11.27
C LYS A 74 38.64 25.03 -12.13
N HIS A 75 38.98 23.87 -11.56
CA HIS A 75 38.99 22.58 -12.25
C HIS A 75 38.63 21.47 -11.25
N LEU A 76 37.64 20.63 -11.60
CA LEU A 76 37.22 19.44 -10.85
C LEU A 76 37.13 18.27 -11.84
N GLU A 77 37.66 17.10 -11.47
CA GLU A 77 37.67 15.88 -12.28
C GLU A 77 36.40 15.03 -12.03
N ASP A 78 35.98 14.25 -13.04
CA ASP A 78 34.81 13.37 -12.96
C ASP A 78 34.96 12.33 -11.84
N GLY A 79 33.88 12.11 -11.07
CA GLY A 79 33.83 11.11 -9.99
C GLY A 79 34.13 11.61 -8.58
N GLN A 80 34.38 12.91 -8.36
CA GLN A 80 34.50 13.48 -7.01
C GLN A 80 33.12 13.78 -6.38
N ALA A 81 32.93 13.37 -5.12
CA ALA A 81 31.77 13.72 -4.31
C ALA A 81 32.12 14.89 -3.36
N VAL A 82 31.26 15.91 -3.31
CA VAL A 82 31.46 17.10 -2.46
C VAL A 82 30.29 17.23 -1.49
N LEU A 83 30.60 17.21 -0.19
CA LEU A 83 29.63 17.46 0.90
C LEU A 83 29.65 18.95 1.25
N LEU A 84 28.63 19.70 0.84
CA LEU A 84 28.53 21.14 1.14
C LEU A 84 27.85 21.43 2.49
N ASN A 85 27.04 20.49 2.99
CA ASN A 85 26.36 20.54 4.29
C ASN A 85 26.05 19.09 4.76
N PRO A 86 25.65 18.84 6.03
CA PRO A 86 25.43 17.48 6.54
C PRO A 86 24.18 16.76 5.97
N LYS A 87 23.47 17.33 5.00
CA LYS A 87 22.24 16.75 4.42
C LYS A 87 22.26 16.56 2.90
N THR A 88 23.29 17.04 2.19
CA THR A 88 23.29 17.04 0.72
C THR A 88 24.62 16.56 0.18
N VAL A 89 24.57 15.48 -0.61
CA VAL A 89 25.71 14.94 -1.35
C VAL A 89 25.58 15.38 -2.80
N TYR A 90 26.64 15.97 -3.35
CA TYR A 90 26.70 16.31 -4.78
C TYR A 90 27.63 15.34 -5.49
N THR A 91 27.17 14.76 -6.59
CA THR A 91 27.97 13.88 -7.46
C THR A 91 28.18 14.55 -8.81
N ILE A 92 29.43 14.59 -9.28
CA ILE A 92 29.79 15.15 -10.58
C ILE A 92 29.88 14.01 -11.60
N VAL A 93 29.01 14.05 -12.62
CA VAL A 93 29.03 13.13 -13.76
C VAL A 93 29.17 13.94 -15.04
N ARG A 94 30.27 13.76 -15.78
CA ARG A 94 30.57 14.42 -17.06
C ARG A 94 30.50 15.95 -16.98
N GLY A 95 31.09 16.52 -15.93
CA GLY A 95 31.15 17.98 -15.73
C GLY A 95 29.83 18.67 -15.39
N ARG A 96 28.77 17.93 -15.03
CA ARG A 96 27.50 18.48 -14.52
C ARG A 96 27.37 18.22 -13.01
N ILE A 97 26.96 19.25 -12.27
CA ILE A 97 26.61 19.15 -10.85
C ILE A 97 25.17 18.63 -10.77
N LEU A 98 24.98 17.42 -10.26
CA LEU A 98 23.65 16.90 -9.91
C LEU A 98 23.40 17.22 -8.44
N CYS A 99 22.31 17.94 -8.19
CA CYS A 99 21.79 18.17 -6.84
C CYS A 99 20.84 17.03 -6.53
N ASP A 100 21.12 16.27 -5.47
CA ASP A 100 20.13 15.41 -4.85
C ASP A 100 19.18 16.36 -4.09
N SER A 101 18.12 16.83 -4.77
CA SER A 101 16.98 17.44 -4.08
C SER A 101 16.25 16.34 -3.32
N ASP A 102 15.71 16.65 -2.14
CA ASP A 102 14.93 15.75 -1.25
C ASP A 102 13.69 15.08 -1.93
N SER A 103 13.54 15.14 -3.25
CA SER A 103 12.58 14.40 -4.05
C SER A 103 13.11 12.99 -4.32
N GLU A 104 12.78 12.01 -3.49
CA GLU A 104 13.13 10.60 -3.70
C GLU A 104 12.48 10.10 -5.01
N ARG A 105 13.29 9.87 -6.06
CA ARG A 105 12.84 9.11 -7.23
C ARG A 105 12.76 7.64 -6.84
N THR A 106 11.55 7.11 -6.82
CA THR A 106 11.30 5.70 -6.53
C THR A 106 11.06 4.96 -7.84
N ALA A 107 11.59 3.76 -8.01
CA ALA A 107 11.26 2.94 -9.18
C ALA A 107 9.76 2.62 -9.20
N GLU A 108 9.20 2.31 -8.03
CA GLU A 108 7.79 1.93 -7.91
C GLU A 108 7.14 2.33 -6.59
N VAL A 109 5.92 2.87 -6.68
CA VAL A 109 5.10 3.24 -5.53
C VAL A 109 3.79 2.47 -5.51
N VAL A 110 3.43 1.96 -4.32
CA VAL A 110 2.15 1.29 -4.04
C VAL A 110 1.29 2.23 -3.19
N ILE A 111 0.10 2.58 -3.68
CA ILE A 111 -0.82 3.48 -2.98
C ILE A 111 -1.96 2.66 -2.38
N GLY A 112 -1.95 2.52 -1.04
CA GLY A 112 -2.93 1.75 -0.28
C GLY A 112 -2.28 0.82 0.74
N SER A 113 -3.08 0.27 1.65
CA SER A 113 -2.62 -0.59 2.76
C SER A 113 -3.39 -1.89 2.95
N GLY A 114 -4.32 -2.21 2.05
CA GLY A 114 -5.04 -3.49 2.13
C GLY A 114 -4.20 -4.69 1.68
N PRO A 115 -4.81 -5.90 1.66
CA PRO A 115 -4.14 -7.13 1.25
C PRO A 115 -3.49 -7.07 -0.14
N ALA A 116 -4.10 -6.33 -1.07
CA ALA A 116 -3.55 -6.11 -2.42
C ALA A 116 -2.22 -5.34 -2.35
N ALA A 117 -2.18 -4.25 -1.60
CA ALA A 117 -1.00 -3.39 -1.47
C ALA A 117 0.17 -4.13 -0.82
N HIS A 118 -0.07 -4.78 0.32
CA HIS A 118 0.98 -5.54 1.00
C HIS A 118 1.46 -6.74 0.19
N THR A 119 0.58 -7.41 -0.56
CA THR A 119 1.02 -8.51 -1.43
C THR A 119 1.90 -7.96 -2.55
N ALA A 120 1.51 -6.86 -3.19
CA ALA A 120 2.33 -6.24 -4.23
C ALA A 120 3.72 -5.86 -3.69
N ALA A 121 3.76 -5.16 -2.54
CA ALA A 121 4.99 -4.75 -1.89
C ALA A 121 5.93 -5.92 -1.55
N VAL A 122 5.39 -7.04 -1.05
CA VAL A 122 6.20 -8.24 -0.77
C VAL A 122 6.86 -8.79 -2.03
N TYR A 123 6.14 -8.83 -3.15
CA TYR A 123 6.71 -9.36 -4.41
C TYR A 123 7.77 -8.42 -4.99
N LEU A 124 7.49 -7.12 -5.04
CA LEU A 124 8.43 -6.10 -5.52
C LEU A 124 9.69 -6.02 -4.66
N ALA A 125 9.55 -6.06 -3.34
CA ALA A 125 10.69 -6.01 -2.43
C ALA A 125 11.59 -7.24 -2.58
N ARG A 126 11.00 -8.42 -2.81
CA ARG A 126 11.75 -9.65 -3.10
C ARG A 126 12.41 -9.68 -4.47
N ALA A 127 11.95 -8.84 -5.39
CA ALA A 127 12.59 -8.57 -6.67
C ALA A 127 13.67 -7.47 -6.59
N GLU A 128 14.03 -7.02 -5.38
CA GLU A 128 15.05 -5.98 -5.13
C GLU A 128 14.71 -4.59 -5.72
N LEU A 129 13.44 -4.33 -6.03
CA LEU A 129 12.96 -3.05 -6.58
C LEU A 129 12.73 -1.95 -5.52
N LYS A 130 12.94 -2.26 -4.24
CA LYS A 130 12.80 -1.34 -3.10
C LYS A 130 11.50 -0.50 -3.13
N PRO A 131 10.33 -1.16 -3.13
CA PRO A 131 9.05 -0.46 -3.27
C PRO A 131 8.78 0.46 -2.08
N VAL A 132 8.14 1.60 -2.36
CA VAL A 132 7.58 2.49 -1.34
C VAL A 132 6.07 2.28 -1.29
N LEU A 133 5.53 1.99 -0.11
CA LEU A 133 4.10 1.80 0.11
C LEU A 133 3.54 2.93 0.99
N TYR A 134 2.53 3.64 0.49
CA TYR A 134 1.78 4.65 1.26
C TYR A 134 0.55 4.03 1.89
N GLU A 135 0.59 3.86 3.22
CA GLU A 135 -0.48 3.14 3.92
C GLU A 135 -1.70 4.00 4.28
N GLY A 136 -1.57 5.33 4.16
CA GLY A 136 -2.61 6.30 4.48
C GLY A 136 -2.70 6.63 5.97
N PHE A 137 -3.00 7.88 6.29
CA PHE A 137 -3.32 8.32 7.65
C PHE A 137 -4.82 8.59 7.76
N LEU A 138 -5.59 7.56 8.16
CA LEU A 138 -7.06 7.59 8.15
C LEU A 138 -7.65 7.97 6.78
N ALA A 139 -7.00 7.54 5.69
CA ALA A 139 -7.43 7.83 4.33
C ALA A 139 -8.86 7.33 4.09
N ASN A 140 -9.73 8.20 3.57
CA ASN A 140 -11.17 7.94 3.40
C ASN A 140 -11.90 7.51 4.70
N GLY A 141 -11.37 7.91 5.86
CA GLY A 141 -11.90 7.51 7.18
C GLY A 141 -11.56 6.08 7.58
N ILE A 142 -10.64 5.41 6.87
CA ILE A 142 -10.20 4.05 7.13
C ILE A 142 -8.74 4.06 7.58
N ALA A 143 -8.45 3.37 8.68
CA ALA A 143 -7.08 3.27 9.19
C ALA A 143 -6.18 2.42 8.27
N ALA A 144 -4.86 2.52 8.46
CA ALA A 144 -3.89 1.71 7.74
C ALA A 144 -4.19 0.21 7.94
N GLY A 145 -4.27 -0.54 6.83
CA GLY A 145 -4.75 -1.92 6.78
C GLY A 145 -6.04 -2.11 5.97
N GLY A 146 -6.70 -1.01 5.61
CA GLY A 146 -7.94 -1.05 4.84
C GLY A 146 -9.13 -1.57 5.65
N GLN A 147 -10.09 -2.23 5.02
CA GLN A 147 -11.30 -2.69 5.72
C GLN A 147 -11.05 -3.77 6.78
N LEU A 148 -9.84 -4.34 6.84
CA LEU A 148 -9.45 -5.43 7.73
C LEU A 148 -8.62 -4.99 8.94
N THR A 149 -8.50 -3.66 9.19
CA THR A 149 -7.63 -3.01 10.22
C THR A 149 -7.58 -3.67 11.59
N THR A 150 -8.61 -4.42 11.98
CA THR A 150 -8.71 -5.05 13.30
C THR A 150 -8.37 -6.54 13.32
N THR A 151 -8.12 -7.20 12.18
CA THR A 151 -8.08 -8.67 12.10
C THR A 151 -6.82 -9.29 11.50
N THR A 152 -6.13 -8.64 10.55
CA THR A 152 -5.06 -9.30 9.77
C THR A 152 -3.82 -8.46 9.45
N ASP A 153 -3.86 -7.14 9.64
CA ASP A 153 -2.86 -6.26 9.03
C ASP A 153 -1.45 -6.32 9.62
N ASP A 154 -1.35 -6.67 10.89
CA ASP A 154 -0.05 -6.67 11.57
C ASP A 154 0.91 -7.73 10.99
N ALA A 155 0.39 -8.82 10.39
CA ALA A 155 1.21 -9.85 9.76
C ALA A 155 1.69 -9.46 8.35
N MET A 156 0.78 -8.93 7.51
CA MET A 156 1.09 -8.55 6.13
C MET A 156 2.04 -7.33 6.10
N ARG A 157 1.83 -6.37 7.01
CA ARG A 157 2.70 -5.21 7.18
C ARG A 157 4.11 -5.63 7.58
N LYS A 158 4.25 -6.44 8.62
CA LYS A 158 5.56 -6.99 9.06
C LYS A 158 6.25 -7.78 7.96
N GLN A 159 5.50 -8.54 7.15
CA GLN A 159 6.09 -9.28 6.04
C GLN A 159 6.63 -8.34 4.96
N SER A 160 5.93 -7.26 4.64
CA SER A 160 6.37 -6.25 3.68
C SER A 160 7.66 -5.56 4.16
N GLU A 161 7.69 -5.10 5.41
CA GLU A 161 8.88 -4.48 6.02
C GLU A 161 10.06 -5.46 6.07
N LYS A 162 9.81 -6.72 6.42
CA LYS A 162 10.85 -7.76 6.51
C LYS A 162 11.61 -7.95 5.19
N PHE A 163 10.95 -7.79 4.05
CA PHE A 163 11.59 -7.92 2.74
C PHE A 163 12.15 -6.60 2.19
N GLY A 164 12.05 -5.50 2.95
CA GLY A 164 12.67 -4.22 2.58
C GLY A 164 11.73 -3.21 1.93
N THR A 165 10.41 -3.38 2.03
CA THR A 165 9.46 -2.32 1.65
C THR A 165 9.61 -1.13 2.60
N GLN A 166 9.71 0.08 2.05
CA GLN A 166 9.58 1.31 2.83
C GLN A 166 8.10 1.65 2.97
N ILE A 167 7.57 1.56 4.19
CA ILE A 167 6.17 1.89 4.47
C ILE A 167 6.09 3.29 5.06
N ILE A 168 5.33 4.17 4.39
CA ILE A 168 5.12 5.55 4.78
C ILE A 168 3.66 5.73 5.25
N THR A 169 3.49 6.12 6.52
CA THR A 169 2.19 6.39 7.14
C THR A 169 1.68 7.79 6.77
N GLU A 170 1.50 8.03 5.47
CA GLU A 170 0.96 9.28 4.93
C GLU A 170 -0.06 8.97 3.83
N THR A 171 -1.03 9.87 3.65
CA THR A 171 -2.03 9.78 2.59
C THR A 171 -1.50 10.47 1.33
N VAL A 172 -1.54 9.80 0.18
CA VAL A 172 -1.30 10.46 -1.12
C VAL A 172 -2.56 11.26 -1.49
N ALA A 173 -2.42 12.57 -1.64
CA ALA A 173 -3.55 13.48 -1.88
C ALA A 173 -3.69 13.93 -3.33
N LYS A 174 -2.59 13.88 -4.10
CA LYS A 174 -2.57 14.31 -5.50
C LYS A 174 -1.61 13.44 -6.33
N VAL A 175 -2.01 13.15 -7.57
CA VAL A 175 -1.18 12.46 -8.56
C VAL A 175 -1.29 13.15 -9.92
N ASP A 176 -0.21 13.13 -10.69
CA ASP A 176 -0.15 13.52 -12.10
C ASP A 176 0.44 12.36 -12.90
N LEU A 177 -0.44 11.74 -13.69
CA LEU A 177 -0.17 10.56 -14.52
C LEU A 177 0.07 10.93 -16.00
N SER A 178 0.15 12.23 -16.32
CA SER A 178 0.23 12.70 -17.71
C SER A 178 1.58 12.42 -18.37
N LYS A 179 2.66 12.31 -17.58
CA LYS A 179 4.03 12.09 -18.04
C LYS A 179 4.81 11.27 -17.03
N ARG A 180 5.80 10.52 -17.53
CA ARG A 180 6.75 9.75 -16.73
C ARG A 180 8.06 10.53 -16.51
N PRO A 181 8.74 10.36 -15.35
CA PRO A 181 8.25 9.66 -14.17
C PRO A 181 7.00 10.35 -13.61
N PHE A 182 6.06 9.55 -13.13
CA PHE A 182 4.80 10.04 -12.58
C PHE A 182 5.05 10.84 -11.32
N LYS A 183 4.19 11.82 -11.05
CA LYS A 183 4.35 12.71 -9.90
C LYS A 183 3.23 12.49 -8.91
N TYR A 184 3.56 12.54 -7.62
CA TYR A 184 2.57 12.45 -6.57
C TYR A 184 2.97 13.28 -5.34
N TRP A 185 1.97 13.67 -4.57
CA TRP A 185 2.12 14.50 -3.38
C TRP A 185 1.34 13.93 -2.20
N ASN A 186 1.91 14.09 -1.03
CA ASN A 186 1.30 13.70 0.23
C ASN A 186 0.31 14.78 0.68
N GLU A 187 -0.66 14.37 1.49
CA GLU A 187 -1.64 15.26 2.11
C GLU A 187 -0.95 16.39 2.86
N TYR A 188 -1.44 17.62 2.68
CA TYR A 188 -0.85 18.86 3.23
C TYR A 188 0.53 19.25 2.65
N ALA A 189 1.01 18.58 1.60
CA ALA A 189 2.28 18.90 0.93
C ALA A 189 2.14 19.08 -0.60
N GLU A 190 0.93 19.37 -1.10
CA GLU A 190 0.62 19.45 -2.54
C GLU A 190 1.30 20.60 -3.30
N ASP A 191 1.77 21.62 -2.59
CA ASP A 191 2.49 22.79 -3.12
C ASP A 191 4.02 22.60 -3.11
N GLN A 192 4.52 21.49 -2.56
CA GLN A 192 5.95 21.18 -2.49
C GLN A 192 6.44 20.48 -3.76
N GLU A 193 7.75 20.25 -3.87
CA GLU A 193 8.31 19.42 -4.94
C GLU A 193 7.68 18.02 -4.90
N PRO A 194 7.22 17.48 -6.06
CA PRO A 194 6.61 16.16 -6.10
C PRO A 194 7.60 15.06 -5.78
N ASN A 195 7.09 14.01 -5.14
CA ASN A 195 7.73 12.71 -5.23
C ASN A 195 7.54 12.14 -6.65
N THR A 196 8.45 11.28 -7.10
CA THR A 196 8.39 10.72 -8.45
C THR A 196 8.48 9.20 -8.45
N ALA A 197 7.71 8.57 -9.34
CA ALA A 197 7.69 7.12 -9.53
C ALA A 197 7.72 6.71 -11.01
N ASP A 198 8.52 5.69 -11.36
CA ASP A 198 8.55 5.17 -12.74
C ASP A 198 7.32 4.30 -13.05
N ALA A 199 6.76 3.63 -12.03
CA ALA A 199 5.49 2.89 -12.04
C ALA A 199 4.64 3.13 -10.77
N ILE A 200 3.31 2.99 -10.89
CA ILE A 200 2.36 3.14 -9.78
C ILE A 200 1.40 1.94 -9.72
N ILE A 201 1.25 1.33 -8.53
CA ILE A 201 0.17 0.37 -8.23
C ILE A 201 -0.91 1.06 -7.39
N ILE A 202 -2.12 1.15 -7.95
CA ILE A 202 -3.33 1.62 -7.28
C ILE A 202 -3.96 0.46 -6.51
N ALA A 203 -3.88 0.50 -5.19
CA ALA A 203 -4.44 -0.51 -4.29
C ALA A 203 -5.27 0.13 -3.15
N THR A 204 -5.96 1.23 -3.47
CA THR A 204 -6.70 2.08 -2.52
C THR A 204 -8.01 1.46 -2.01
N GLY A 205 -8.44 0.33 -2.59
CA GLY A 205 -9.60 -0.44 -2.16
C GLY A 205 -10.95 0.21 -2.49
N ALA A 206 -12.00 -0.30 -1.86
CA ALA A 206 -13.36 0.24 -1.93
C ALA A 206 -14.02 0.17 -0.54
N SER A 207 -14.83 1.18 -0.23
CA SER A 207 -15.53 1.28 1.05
C SER A 207 -16.98 0.84 0.90
N ALA A 208 -17.47 -0.03 1.77
CA ALA A 208 -18.88 -0.38 1.78
C ALA A 208 -19.73 0.83 2.20
N ARG A 209 -20.80 1.12 1.45
CA ARG A 209 -21.70 2.22 1.77
C ARG A 209 -22.46 1.96 3.06
N ARG A 210 -22.43 2.94 3.95
CA ARG A 210 -23.15 2.98 5.22
C ARG A 210 -24.29 3.98 5.14
N LEU A 211 -25.38 3.73 5.88
CA LEU A 211 -26.57 4.61 5.83
C LEU A 211 -26.58 5.67 6.93
N GLY A 212 -25.71 5.56 7.93
CA GLY A 212 -25.65 6.51 9.05
C GLY A 212 -26.90 6.45 9.93
N LEU A 213 -27.46 5.26 10.14
CA LEU A 213 -28.67 5.10 10.96
C LEU A 213 -28.37 5.46 12.42
N PRO A 214 -29.32 6.06 13.15
CA PRO A 214 -29.24 6.15 14.61
C PRO A 214 -28.98 4.76 15.22
N GLY A 215 -27.95 4.66 16.07
CA GLY A 215 -27.49 3.41 16.68
C GLY A 215 -26.44 2.64 15.86
N GLU A 216 -26.19 3.02 14.60
CA GLU A 216 -25.30 2.27 13.70
C GLU A 216 -23.88 2.15 14.25
N ASP A 217 -23.26 3.23 14.72
CA ASP A 217 -21.90 3.19 15.24
C ASP A 217 -21.75 2.32 16.48
N LYS A 218 -22.80 2.24 17.31
CA LYS A 218 -22.80 1.41 18.53
C LYS A 218 -22.84 -0.09 18.19
N TYR A 219 -23.60 -0.45 17.15
CA TYR A 219 -23.83 -1.85 16.77
C TYR A 219 -23.03 -2.30 15.54
N TRP A 220 -22.19 -1.42 14.99
CA TRP A 220 -21.22 -1.77 13.94
C TRP A 220 -20.30 -2.89 14.43
N GLN A 221 -20.21 -3.98 13.67
CA GLN A 221 -19.50 -5.22 14.05
C GLN A 221 -20.07 -5.94 15.30
N ASN A 222 -21.15 -5.44 15.90
CA ASN A 222 -21.90 -6.05 17.01
C ASN A 222 -23.35 -6.34 16.61
N GLY A 223 -23.53 -6.79 15.36
CA GLY A 223 -24.81 -7.10 14.75
C GLY A 223 -25.03 -6.41 13.41
N ILE A 224 -24.33 -5.32 13.11
CA ILE A 224 -24.32 -4.69 11.79
C ILE A 224 -23.06 -5.09 11.03
N SER A 225 -23.23 -5.54 9.78
CA SER A 225 -22.17 -5.88 8.84
C SER A 225 -22.47 -5.31 7.45
N ALA A 226 -21.45 -5.23 6.60
CA ALA A 226 -21.58 -4.93 5.18
C ALA A 226 -21.03 -6.04 4.27
N CYS A 227 -20.78 -7.23 4.84
CA CYS A 227 -20.34 -8.41 4.09
C CYS A 227 -21.04 -9.67 4.63
N ALA A 228 -22.15 -10.06 3.99
CA ALA A 228 -22.83 -11.30 4.36
C ALA A 228 -21.96 -12.55 4.22
N VAL A 229 -21.06 -12.60 3.23
CA VAL A 229 -20.16 -13.75 2.99
C VAL A 229 -19.15 -13.91 4.11
N CYS A 230 -18.67 -12.79 4.66
CA CYS A 230 -17.67 -12.74 5.73
C CYS A 230 -18.30 -13.16 7.05
N ASP A 231 -19.39 -12.50 7.43
CA ASP A 231 -19.90 -12.58 8.80
C ASP A 231 -21.13 -13.49 8.93
N GLY A 232 -21.81 -13.85 7.84
CA GLY A 232 -23.09 -14.58 7.91
C GLY A 232 -23.02 -15.89 8.70
N ALA A 233 -21.86 -16.54 8.75
CA ALA A 233 -21.63 -17.79 9.47
C ALA A 233 -21.28 -17.61 10.96
N VAL A 234 -21.05 -16.39 11.45
CA VAL A 234 -20.64 -16.18 12.85
C VAL A 234 -21.76 -16.57 13.82
N PRO A 235 -21.44 -17.10 15.02
CA PRO A 235 -22.45 -17.70 15.90
C PRO A 235 -23.62 -16.80 16.29
N ILE A 236 -23.42 -15.47 16.35
CA ILE A 236 -24.45 -14.50 16.74
C ILE A 236 -25.63 -14.45 15.76
N PHE A 237 -25.46 -14.86 14.50
CA PHE A 237 -26.51 -14.83 13.48
C PHE A 237 -27.22 -16.18 13.26
N ARG A 238 -26.72 -17.25 13.88
CA ARG A 238 -27.22 -18.61 13.65
C ARG A 238 -28.63 -18.78 14.22
N ASN A 239 -29.57 -19.21 13.38
CA ASN A 239 -30.99 -19.35 13.70
C ASN A 239 -31.63 -18.07 14.26
N LYS A 240 -31.14 -16.89 13.86
CA LYS A 240 -31.69 -15.60 14.24
C LYS A 240 -32.36 -14.86 13.07
N PRO A 241 -33.34 -13.97 13.31
CA PRO A 241 -33.89 -13.10 12.28
C PRO A 241 -32.82 -12.10 11.83
N LEU A 242 -32.63 -11.99 10.51
CA LEU A 242 -31.65 -11.10 9.89
C LEU A 242 -32.36 -10.13 8.95
N VAL A 243 -31.75 -8.97 8.75
CA VAL A 243 -32.22 -7.94 7.83
C VAL A 243 -31.13 -7.64 6.80
N VAL A 244 -31.52 -7.52 5.54
CA VAL A 244 -30.67 -7.01 4.46
C VAL A 244 -31.27 -5.72 3.95
N ILE A 245 -30.47 -4.66 3.81
CA ILE A 245 -30.92 -3.42 3.14
C ILE A 245 -30.29 -3.35 1.76
N GLY A 246 -31.14 -3.29 0.74
CA GLY A 246 -30.71 -3.16 -0.65
C GLY A 246 -31.76 -3.71 -1.62
N GLY A 247 -31.67 -3.31 -2.88
CA GLY A 247 -32.63 -3.71 -3.92
C GLY A 247 -32.02 -4.21 -5.23
N GLY A 248 -30.68 -4.29 -5.32
CA GLY A 248 -29.97 -4.80 -6.50
C GLY A 248 -29.68 -6.30 -6.42
N ASP A 249 -28.94 -6.82 -7.40
CA ASP A 249 -28.51 -8.22 -7.41
C ASP A 249 -27.68 -8.58 -6.16
N SER A 250 -26.78 -7.70 -5.70
CA SER A 250 -26.02 -7.92 -4.46
C SER A 250 -26.90 -8.19 -3.25
N ALA A 251 -28.00 -7.42 -3.08
CA ALA A 251 -28.92 -7.63 -1.98
C ALA A 251 -29.67 -8.97 -2.08
N ALA A 252 -30.03 -9.38 -3.30
CA ALA A 252 -30.65 -10.68 -3.53
C ALA A 252 -29.67 -11.84 -3.25
N GLU A 253 -28.42 -11.73 -3.70
CA GLU A 253 -27.37 -12.72 -3.47
C GLU A 253 -27.03 -12.86 -1.98
N GLU A 254 -26.81 -11.74 -1.29
CA GLU A 254 -26.50 -11.72 0.14
C GLU A 254 -27.66 -12.24 0.98
N ALA A 255 -28.89 -11.82 0.70
CA ALA A 255 -30.07 -12.34 1.40
C ALA A 255 -30.22 -13.86 1.21
N MET A 256 -30.05 -14.36 -0.01
CA MET A 256 -30.08 -15.79 -0.30
C MET A 256 -28.96 -16.54 0.43
N PHE A 257 -27.75 -15.99 0.49
CA PHE A 257 -26.64 -16.57 1.23
C PHE A 257 -26.94 -16.68 2.73
N LEU A 258 -27.50 -15.61 3.33
CA LEU A 258 -27.85 -15.56 4.75
C LEU A 258 -28.95 -16.54 5.15
N THR A 259 -29.81 -16.98 4.22
CA THR A 259 -30.82 -18.02 4.51
C THR A 259 -30.22 -19.35 4.97
N LYS A 260 -28.93 -19.60 4.71
CA LYS A 260 -28.19 -20.77 5.20
C LYS A 260 -27.96 -20.73 6.72
N TYR A 261 -27.96 -19.55 7.32
CA TYR A 261 -27.58 -19.35 8.72
C TYR A 261 -28.71 -18.77 9.58
N GLY A 262 -29.36 -17.70 9.09
CA GLY A 262 -30.46 -17.04 9.79
C GLY A 262 -31.73 -17.91 9.87
N SER A 263 -32.59 -17.67 10.85
CA SER A 263 -33.91 -18.33 10.91
C SER A 263 -34.83 -17.78 9.82
N HIS A 264 -34.76 -16.48 9.55
CA HIS A 264 -35.51 -15.77 8.51
C HIS A 264 -34.72 -14.52 8.06
N VAL A 265 -34.87 -14.11 6.80
CA VAL A 265 -34.20 -12.93 6.24
C VAL A 265 -35.26 -11.94 5.72
N THR A 266 -35.27 -10.74 6.28
CA THR A 266 -36.11 -9.64 5.79
C THR A 266 -35.29 -8.73 4.88
N VAL A 267 -35.71 -8.52 3.64
CA VAL A 267 -35.03 -7.62 2.70
C VAL A 267 -35.80 -6.31 2.62
N LEU A 268 -35.18 -5.20 3.03
CA LEU A 268 -35.75 -3.87 2.94
C LEU A 268 -35.37 -3.24 1.61
N VAL A 269 -36.40 -2.96 0.80
CA VAL A 269 -36.26 -2.34 -0.51
C VAL A 269 -36.93 -0.98 -0.47
N ARG A 270 -36.15 0.08 -0.67
CA ARG A 270 -36.65 1.47 -0.62
C ARG A 270 -37.73 1.77 -1.67
N LYS A 271 -37.67 1.10 -2.83
CA LYS A 271 -38.64 1.26 -3.93
C LYS A 271 -39.74 0.20 -3.86
N ASP A 272 -40.73 0.33 -4.73
CA ASP A 272 -41.79 -0.66 -4.94
C ASP A 272 -41.40 -1.83 -5.85
N HIS A 273 -40.15 -1.86 -6.31
CA HIS A 273 -39.59 -2.90 -7.17
C HIS A 273 -38.12 -3.18 -6.83
N LEU A 274 -37.65 -4.38 -7.21
CA LEU A 274 -36.23 -4.74 -7.17
C LEU A 274 -35.54 -4.23 -8.44
N ARG A 275 -34.32 -3.68 -8.30
CA ARG A 275 -33.38 -3.42 -9.41
C ARG A 275 -32.68 -4.70 -9.87
N ALA A 276 -32.67 -5.73 -9.04
CA ALA A 276 -32.10 -7.04 -9.35
C ALA A 276 -32.62 -7.58 -10.69
N SER A 277 -31.80 -8.37 -11.38
CA SER A 277 -32.18 -9.12 -12.56
C SER A 277 -33.45 -9.95 -12.28
N LYS A 278 -34.29 -10.13 -13.31
CA LYS A 278 -35.57 -10.86 -13.18
C LYS A 278 -35.38 -12.25 -12.55
N THR A 279 -34.33 -12.95 -12.95
CA THR A 279 -33.99 -14.27 -12.42
C THR A 279 -33.68 -14.22 -10.92
N MET A 280 -32.87 -13.25 -10.47
CA MET A 280 -32.53 -13.09 -9.06
C MET A 280 -33.72 -12.62 -8.23
N ALA A 281 -34.51 -11.67 -8.72
CA ALA A 281 -35.73 -11.23 -8.07
C ALA A 281 -36.71 -12.39 -7.86
N ASN A 282 -36.94 -13.21 -8.90
CA ASN A 282 -37.83 -14.37 -8.80
C ASN A 282 -37.33 -15.40 -7.78
N ARG A 283 -36.02 -15.68 -7.75
CA ARG A 283 -35.42 -16.60 -6.77
C ARG A 283 -35.57 -16.09 -5.34
N LEU A 284 -35.34 -14.79 -5.14
CA LEU A 284 -35.47 -14.14 -3.83
C LEU A 284 -36.91 -14.22 -3.32
N LEU A 285 -37.88 -13.84 -4.17
CA LEU A 285 -39.31 -13.81 -3.82
C LEU A 285 -39.89 -15.22 -3.61
N ALA A 286 -39.34 -16.24 -4.28
CA ALA A 286 -39.79 -17.63 -4.11
C ALA A 286 -39.24 -18.32 -2.85
N ASN A 287 -38.25 -17.72 -2.16
CA ASN A 287 -37.61 -18.34 -1.00
C ASN A 287 -38.48 -18.18 0.26
N LYS A 288 -38.89 -19.30 0.87
CA LYS A 288 -39.76 -19.32 2.05
C LYS A 288 -39.13 -18.72 3.32
N LYS A 289 -37.80 -18.64 3.39
CA LYS A 289 -37.07 -18.01 4.51
C LYS A 289 -36.81 -16.52 4.26
N VAL A 290 -37.38 -15.94 3.20
CA VAL A 290 -37.19 -14.55 2.83
C VAL A 290 -38.52 -13.82 2.82
N THR A 291 -38.56 -12.63 3.41
CA THR A 291 -39.65 -11.66 3.21
C THR A 291 -39.07 -10.40 2.62
N VAL A 292 -39.54 -9.97 1.46
CA VAL A 292 -39.18 -8.68 0.87
C VAL A 292 -40.21 -7.63 1.31
N LYS A 293 -39.75 -6.60 2.03
CA LYS A 293 -40.55 -5.42 2.37
C LYS A 293 -40.20 -4.29 1.39
N PHE A 294 -41.09 -4.06 0.44
CA PHE A 294 -41.01 -2.95 -0.51
C PHE A 294 -41.40 -1.63 0.15
N ASN A 295 -40.99 -0.51 -0.46
CA ASN A 295 -41.22 0.85 0.07
C ASN A 295 -40.79 0.97 1.55
N SER A 296 -39.73 0.27 1.94
CA SER A 296 -39.29 0.20 3.33
C SER A 296 -37.83 0.63 3.44
N GLU A 297 -37.55 1.49 4.41
CA GLU A 297 -36.22 1.99 4.73
C GLU A 297 -35.89 1.71 6.22
N GLY A 298 -34.60 1.56 6.53
CA GLY A 298 -34.17 1.51 7.92
C GLY A 298 -34.25 2.88 8.58
N ALA A 299 -34.74 2.94 9.82
CA ALA A 299 -34.91 4.19 10.56
C ALA A 299 -34.00 4.29 11.79
N GLU A 300 -33.79 3.19 12.52
CA GLU A 300 -32.97 3.15 13.73
C GLU A 300 -32.57 1.69 14.03
N VAL A 301 -31.36 1.49 14.56
CA VAL A 301 -30.90 0.20 15.06
C VAL A 301 -30.91 0.21 16.58
N LYS A 302 -31.55 -0.81 17.17
CA LYS A 302 -31.65 -1.00 18.61
C LYS A 302 -31.00 -2.32 19.02
N GLY A 303 -30.52 -2.35 20.25
CA GLY A 303 -29.85 -3.52 20.80
C GLY A 303 -30.09 -3.69 22.28
N ASP A 304 -29.57 -4.79 22.81
CA ASP A 304 -29.65 -5.11 24.22
C ASP A 304 -28.56 -4.43 25.06
N ASP A 305 -28.63 -4.65 26.37
CA ASP A 305 -27.66 -4.13 27.35
C ASP A 305 -26.25 -4.74 27.19
N ARG A 306 -26.13 -5.85 26.45
CA ARG A 306 -24.84 -6.51 26.15
C ARG A 306 -24.14 -5.86 24.95
N GLY A 307 -24.78 -4.87 24.32
CA GLY A 307 -24.24 -4.17 23.17
C GLY A 307 -24.48 -4.89 21.83
N LEU A 308 -25.35 -5.91 21.79
CA LEU A 308 -25.69 -6.61 20.56
C LEU A 308 -26.97 -6.05 19.95
N MET A 309 -27.01 -5.97 18.61
CA MET A 309 -28.25 -5.67 17.89
C MET A 309 -29.35 -6.69 18.22
N SER A 310 -30.55 -6.20 18.48
CA SER A 310 -31.71 -7.05 18.79
C SER A 310 -32.97 -6.66 18.00
N HIS A 311 -33.09 -5.39 17.60
CA HIS A 311 -34.24 -4.90 16.86
C HIS A 311 -33.84 -3.88 15.81
N MET A 312 -34.68 -3.75 14.79
CA MET A 312 -34.57 -2.70 13.79
C MET A 312 -35.89 -1.94 13.71
N VAL A 313 -35.82 -0.62 13.77
CA VAL A 313 -36.96 0.24 13.41
C VAL A 313 -36.90 0.45 11.91
N ILE A 314 -37.99 0.10 11.24
CA ILE A 314 -38.17 0.31 9.81
C ILE A 314 -39.26 1.35 9.60
N LYS A 315 -39.18 2.07 8.48
CA LYS A 315 -40.14 3.07 8.07
C LYS A 315 -40.70 2.71 6.71
N ASP A 316 -42.01 2.71 6.60
CA ASP A 316 -42.68 2.63 5.30
C ASP A 316 -42.62 4.01 4.63
N SER A 317 -42.03 4.08 3.44
CA SER A 317 -41.80 5.32 2.70
C SER A 317 -43.08 5.93 2.11
N LYS A 318 -44.19 5.17 2.00
CA LYS A 318 -45.47 5.65 1.46
C LYS A 318 -46.35 6.27 2.55
N SER A 319 -46.45 5.60 3.70
CA SER A 319 -47.30 6.01 4.81
C SER A 319 -46.55 6.81 5.88
N GLY A 320 -45.23 6.69 5.94
CA GLY A 320 -44.39 7.25 7.00
C GLY A 320 -44.46 6.50 8.33
N SER A 321 -45.21 5.38 8.41
CA SER A 321 -45.37 4.62 9.65
C SER A 321 -44.06 3.94 10.05
N LEU A 322 -43.78 3.94 11.35
CA LEU A 322 -42.65 3.22 11.95
C LEU A 322 -43.12 1.88 12.51
N GLU A 323 -42.33 0.84 12.26
CA GLU A 323 -42.52 -0.50 12.79
C GLU A 323 -41.20 -0.97 13.40
N THR A 324 -41.25 -1.59 14.58
CA THR A 324 -40.07 -2.24 15.18
C THR A 324 -40.14 -3.74 14.93
N ILE A 325 -39.12 -4.30 14.29
CA ILE A 325 -39.00 -5.73 14.02
C ILE A 325 -37.83 -6.33 14.81
N GLU A 326 -37.97 -7.59 15.24
CA GLU A 326 -36.86 -8.35 15.81
C GLU A 326 -35.84 -8.65 14.72
N ALA A 327 -34.57 -8.32 14.99
CA ALA A 327 -33.47 -8.54 14.07
C ALA A 327 -32.15 -8.56 14.85
N ASN A 328 -31.44 -9.69 14.82
CA ASN A 328 -30.13 -9.80 15.47
C ASN A 328 -28.97 -9.49 14.52
N GLY A 329 -29.26 -9.32 13.24
CA GLY A 329 -28.27 -8.93 12.25
C GLY A 329 -28.83 -7.99 11.20
N LEU A 330 -28.05 -6.97 10.85
CA LEU A 330 -28.27 -6.09 9.71
C LEU A 330 -27.09 -6.19 8.75
N PHE A 331 -27.38 -6.45 7.48
CA PHE A 331 -26.39 -6.53 6.41
C PHE A 331 -26.67 -5.47 5.34
N TYR A 332 -25.71 -4.58 5.12
CA TYR A 332 -25.78 -3.58 4.06
C TYR A 332 -25.39 -4.17 2.71
N ALA A 333 -26.31 -4.10 1.75
CA ALA A 333 -26.09 -4.46 0.35
C ALA A 333 -26.48 -3.31 -0.59
N VAL A 334 -26.02 -2.10 -0.24
CA VAL A 334 -26.33 -0.82 -0.92
C VAL A 334 -25.24 -0.33 -1.88
N GLY A 335 -24.24 -1.18 -2.15
CA GLY A 335 -23.10 -0.88 -3.01
C GLY A 335 -21.85 -0.49 -2.24
N HIS A 336 -20.76 -0.25 -2.96
CA HIS A 336 -19.48 0.19 -2.42
C HIS A 336 -19.01 1.43 -3.20
N ASP A 337 -18.17 2.22 -2.58
CA ASP A 337 -17.52 3.38 -3.16
C ASP A 337 -16.03 3.04 -3.37
N PRO A 338 -15.59 2.76 -4.61
CA PRO A 338 -14.18 2.56 -4.90
C PRO A 338 -13.39 3.86 -4.64
N ALA A 339 -12.20 3.74 -4.06
CA ALA A 339 -11.38 4.87 -3.65
C ALA A 339 -10.59 5.46 -4.85
N THR A 340 -11.31 5.95 -5.86
CA THR A 340 -10.75 6.43 -7.14
C THR A 340 -10.72 7.94 -7.28
N ALA A 341 -11.14 8.69 -6.25
CA ALA A 341 -11.20 10.15 -6.29
C ALA A 341 -9.86 10.80 -6.69
N LEU A 342 -8.75 10.24 -6.21
CA LEU A 342 -7.38 10.67 -6.52
C LEU A 342 -7.04 10.61 -8.02
N PHE A 343 -7.64 9.66 -8.75
CA PHE A 343 -7.31 9.35 -10.15
C PHE A 343 -8.34 9.88 -11.15
N LYS A 344 -9.35 10.61 -10.65
CA LYS A 344 -10.49 11.07 -11.43
C LYS A 344 -10.03 11.93 -12.61
N GLY A 345 -10.49 11.56 -13.81
CA GLY A 345 -10.16 12.25 -15.06
C GLY A 345 -8.80 11.89 -15.66
N GLN A 346 -8.04 11.01 -15.01
CA GLN A 346 -6.75 10.49 -15.51
C GLN A 346 -6.86 8.99 -15.85
N ILE A 347 -7.45 8.21 -14.94
CA ILE A 347 -7.68 6.76 -15.13
C ILE A 347 -9.12 6.51 -15.56
N GLU A 348 -9.30 5.58 -16.50
CA GLU A 348 -10.61 5.11 -16.92
C GLU A 348 -11.29 4.33 -15.79
N THR A 349 -12.51 4.76 -15.45
CA THR A 349 -13.38 4.07 -14.51
C THR A 349 -14.69 3.67 -15.18
N ASP A 350 -15.30 2.58 -14.72
CA ASP A 350 -16.64 2.20 -15.14
C ASP A 350 -17.72 3.16 -14.60
N GLU A 351 -18.98 2.91 -14.95
CA GLU A 351 -20.12 3.74 -14.50
C GLU A 351 -20.32 3.76 -12.97
N GLU A 352 -19.75 2.79 -12.25
CA GLU A 352 -19.82 2.67 -10.80
C GLU A 352 -18.56 3.23 -10.11
N GLY A 353 -17.58 3.72 -10.89
CA GLY A 353 -16.36 4.37 -10.42
C GLY A 353 -15.18 3.42 -10.18
N TYR A 354 -15.29 2.13 -10.52
CA TYR A 354 -14.20 1.16 -10.39
C TYR A 354 -13.18 1.36 -11.51
N VAL A 355 -11.89 1.20 -11.21
CA VAL A 355 -10.82 1.28 -12.23
C VAL A 355 -11.01 0.17 -13.25
N VAL A 356 -11.02 0.53 -14.54
CA VAL A 356 -11.07 -0.43 -15.64
C VAL A 356 -9.69 -1.02 -15.84
N THR A 357 -9.58 -2.34 -15.65
CA THR A 357 -8.38 -3.11 -15.97
C THR A 357 -8.62 -3.98 -17.20
N LYS A 358 -7.54 -4.28 -17.95
CA LYS A 358 -7.62 -5.28 -19.01
C LYS A 358 -7.94 -6.66 -18.37
N PRO A 359 -8.98 -7.38 -18.84
CA PRO A 359 -9.43 -8.60 -18.18
C PRO A 359 -8.31 -9.64 -17.99
N GLY A 360 -8.17 -10.12 -16.75
CA GLY A 360 -7.14 -11.10 -16.37
C GLY A 360 -5.75 -10.51 -16.08
N THR A 361 -5.61 -9.18 -16.11
CA THR A 361 -4.37 -8.44 -15.84
C THR A 361 -4.64 -7.28 -14.87
N SER A 362 -3.61 -6.55 -14.48
CA SER A 362 -3.70 -5.33 -13.65
C SER A 362 -3.54 -4.02 -14.44
N TYR A 363 -3.21 -4.11 -15.73
CA TYR A 363 -3.00 -2.95 -16.61
C TYR A 363 -4.25 -2.06 -16.66
N THR A 364 -4.03 -0.75 -16.45
CA THR A 364 -5.03 0.31 -16.67
C THR A 364 -4.94 0.86 -18.10
N ASN A 365 -5.62 1.98 -18.37
CA ASN A 365 -5.48 2.73 -19.64
C ASN A 365 -4.15 3.50 -19.75
N ILE A 366 -3.39 3.65 -18.66
CA ILE A 366 -2.08 4.32 -18.66
C ILE A 366 -0.97 3.27 -18.46
N GLU A 367 -0.06 3.19 -19.41
CA GLU A 367 1.12 2.32 -19.34
C GLU A 367 2.01 2.70 -18.14
N GLY A 368 2.40 1.71 -17.34
CA GLY A 368 3.12 1.91 -16.07
C GLY A 368 2.23 2.23 -14.88
N VAL A 369 0.90 2.28 -15.06
CA VAL A 369 -0.06 2.36 -13.95
C VAL A 369 -0.92 1.10 -13.91
N PHE A 370 -0.93 0.47 -12.75
CA PHE A 370 -1.59 -0.81 -12.48
C PHE A 370 -2.65 -0.63 -11.39
N ALA A 371 -3.66 -1.50 -11.35
CA ALA A 371 -4.67 -1.50 -10.29
C ALA A 371 -4.89 -2.90 -9.72
N ALA A 372 -5.03 -2.98 -8.40
CA ALA A 372 -5.19 -4.23 -7.67
C ALA A 372 -6.22 -4.13 -6.54
N GLY A 373 -6.87 -5.25 -6.27
CA GLY A 373 -7.88 -5.38 -5.22
C GLY A 373 -9.22 -4.73 -5.55
N ASP A 374 -9.98 -4.43 -4.52
CA ASP A 374 -11.37 -3.97 -4.62
C ASP A 374 -11.54 -2.67 -5.41
N VAL A 375 -10.49 -1.87 -5.61
CA VAL A 375 -10.57 -0.63 -6.43
C VAL A 375 -10.90 -0.92 -7.91
N GLN A 376 -10.59 -2.14 -8.39
CA GLN A 376 -10.89 -2.63 -9.74
C GLN A 376 -11.79 -3.88 -9.75
N ASP A 377 -12.03 -4.50 -8.59
CA ASP A 377 -12.89 -5.68 -8.46
C ASP A 377 -14.22 -5.36 -7.75
N LYS A 378 -15.27 -5.16 -8.54
CA LYS A 378 -16.64 -5.04 -8.02
C LYS A 378 -17.35 -6.38 -7.80
N ARG A 379 -16.77 -7.48 -8.26
CA ARG A 379 -17.43 -8.80 -8.33
C ARG A 379 -17.16 -9.65 -7.10
N TYR A 380 -15.90 -9.84 -6.74
CA TYR A 380 -15.53 -10.79 -5.68
C TYR A 380 -15.35 -10.11 -4.33
N ARG A 381 -14.57 -9.02 -4.25
CA ARG A 381 -14.42 -8.20 -3.03
C ARG A 381 -14.03 -9.03 -1.81
N GLN A 382 -12.98 -9.83 -1.93
CA GLN A 382 -12.47 -10.68 -0.85
C GLN A 382 -10.98 -10.41 -0.62
N ALA A 383 -10.54 -10.53 0.63
CA ALA A 383 -9.14 -10.35 1.01
C ALA A 383 -8.18 -11.20 0.15
N ILE A 384 -8.55 -12.47 -0.10
CA ILE A 384 -7.72 -13.40 -0.86
C ILE A 384 -7.70 -13.10 -2.37
N THR A 385 -8.81 -12.63 -2.96
CA THR A 385 -8.81 -12.21 -4.37
C THR A 385 -8.00 -10.93 -4.54
N SER A 386 -8.09 -10.03 -3.57
CA SER A 386 -7.33 -8.78 -3.55
C SER A 386 -5.83 -9.04 -3.38
N ALA A 387 -5.42 -9.92 -2.45
CA ALA A 387 -4.04 -10.38 -2.35
C ALA A 387 -3.53 -11.00 -3.66
N GLY A 388 -4.32 -11.90 -4.28
CA GLY A 388 -3.98 -12.50 -5.57
C GLY A 388 -3.75 -11.45 -6.67
N SER A 389 -4.65 -10.47 -6.79
CA SER A 389 -4.48 -9.39 -7.77
C SER A 389 -3.30 -8.46 -7.46
N GLY A 390 -2.94 -8.29 -6.18
CA GLY A 390 -1.73 -7.55 -5.79
C GLY A 390 -0.45 -8.24 -6.26
N CYS A 391 -0.40 -9.57 -6.21
CA CYS A 391 0.69 -10.34 -6.82
C CYS A 391 0.77 -10.12 -8.34
N VAL A 392 -0.37 -10.19 -9.05
CA VAL A 392 -0.42 -9.93 -10.49
C VAL A 392 0.12 -8.53 -10.82
N ALA A 393 -0.30 -7.51 -10.08
CA ALA A 393 0.18 -6.15 -10.30
C ALA A 393 1.69 -5.98 -10.10
N ALA A 394 2.25 -6.58 -9.04
CA ALA A 394 3.68 -6.53 -8.81
C ALA A 394 4.49 -7.21 -9.93
N LEU A 395 4.04 -8.36 -10.43
CA LEU A 395 4.74 -9.07 -11.50
C LEU A 395 4.66 -8.33 -12.84
N GLU A 396 3.52 -7.69 -13.13
CA GLU A 396 3.37 -6.89 -14.35
C GLU A 396 4.15 -5.58 -14.29
N ALA A 397 4.27 -4.97 -13.10
CA ALA A 397 5.07 -3.79 -12.88
C ALA A 397 6.58 -4.07 -12.93
N GLU A 398 7.04 -5.16 -12.30
CA GLU A 398 8.43 -5.61 -12.39
C GLU A 398 8.84 -5.85 -13.84
N LYS A 399 8.01 -6.59 -14.60
CA LYS A 399 8.25 -6.82 -16.02
C LYS A 399 8.31 -5.51 -16.81
N PHE A 400 7.39 -4.59 -16.55
CA PHE A 400 7.37 -3.28 -17.21
C PHE A 400 8.64 -2.47 -16.94
N LEU A 401 9.11 -2.45 -15.68
CA LEU A 401 10.33 -1.77 -15.29
C LEU A 401 11.56 -2.39 -15.95
N ALA A 402 11.64 -3.73 -16.02
CA ALA A 402 12.73 -4.42 -16.71
C ALA A 402 12.78 -4.08 -18.22
N GLU A 403 11.62 -4.06 -18.90
CA GLU A 403 11.54 -3.69 -20.32
C GLU A 403 11.99 -2.23 -20.58
N LEU A 404 11.82 -1.33 -19.61
CA LEU A 404 12.28 0.06 -19.72
C LEU A 404 13.80 0.18 -19.57
N GLU A 405 14.40 -0.58 -18.67
CA GLU A 405 15.86 -0.60 -18.50
C GLU A 405 16.55 -1.12 -19.78
N ASP A 406 15.99 -2.14 -20.42
CA ASP A 406 16.49 -2.68 -21.69
C ASP A 406 16.42 -1.68 -22.85
N VAL A 407 15.37 -0.84 -22.89
CA VAL A 407 15.20 0.21 -23.89
C VAL A 407 16.13 1.40 -23.64
N GLU A 408 16.38 1.75 -22.38
CA GLU A 408 17.31 2.83 -21.99
C GLU A 408 18.79 2.41 -22.14
N ASN A 409 19.08 1.11 -22.16
CA ASN A 409 20.44 0.57 -22.29
C ASN A 409 20.61 -0.38 -23.51
N PRO A 410 20.43 0.10 -24.76
CA PRO A 410 20.49 -0.73 -25.97
C PRO A 410 21.90 -1.24 -26.33
N LEU A 411 22.89 -1.13 -25.43
CA LEU A 411 24.31 -1.30 -25.69
C LEU A 411 24.91 -2.60 -25.13
N GLU A 412 24.20 -3.73 -25.19
CA GLU A 412 24.84 -5.07 -25.12
C GLU A 412 24.26 -6.10 -26.12
N ALA A 413 23.23 -5.76 -26.89
CA ALA A 413 22.49 -6.76 -27.68
C ALA A 413 22.98 -7.05 -29.12
N GLU A 414 24.02 -6.38 -29.64
CA GLU A 414 24.43 -6.57 -31.06
C GLU A 414 25.94 -6.66 -31.33
N LYS A 415 26.76 -7.02 -30.35
CA LYS A 415 28.18 -7.32 -30.60
C LYS A 415 28.66 -8.51 -29.78
N ASP A 416 28.26 -9.72 -30.19
CA ASP A 416 29.07 -10.95 -30.07
C ASP A 416 28.34 -12.20 -30.64
N ALA A 417 27.67 -12.04 -31.79
CA ALA A 417 27.21 -13.18 -32.60
C ALA A 417 27.95 -13.21 -33.94
N GLU A 418 29.28 -13.35 -33.88
CA GLU A 418 29.99 -13.93 -35.02
C GLU A 418 29.51 -15.39 -35.19
N LYS A 419 29.09 -15.69 -36.42
CA LYS A 419 28.51 -16.95 -36.87
C LYS A 419 29.42 -18.15 -36.57
N GLY A 420 29.20 -18.82 -35.44
CA GLY A 420 29.64 -20.19 -35.18
C GLY A 420 28.59 -21.18 -35.67
N ASN A 421 28.84 -21.82 -36.80
CA ASN A 421 27.98 -22.83 -37.38
C ASN A 421 28.04 -24.15 -36.56
N SER A 422 27.09 -24.38 -35.65
CA SER A 422 26.79 -25.72 -35.14
C SER A 422 25.32 -25.84 -34.70
N VAL A 423 24.53 -26.48 -35.56
CA VAL A 423 23.17 -26.93 -35.26
C VAL A 423 23.25 -28.12 -34.30
N VAL A 424 22.97 -27.90 -33.02
CA VAL A 424 22.46 -28.94 -32.11
C VAL A 424 21.42 -28.30 -31.20
N VAL A 425 20.15 -28.55 -31.50
CA VAL A 425 19.01 -28.18 -30.65
C VAL A 425 18.95 -29.18 -29.50
N PRO A 426 18.95 -28.77 -28.21
CA PRO A 426 18.73 -29.71 -27.12
C PRO A 426 17.25 -30.10 -27.08
N GLU A 427 16.94 -31.38 -27.32
CA GLU A 427 15.61 -31.94 -27.08
C GLU A 427 15.23 -31.79 -25.60
N TYR A 428 14.13 -31.10 -25.34
CA TYR A 428 13.45 -31.13 -24.04
C TYR A 428 12.86 -32.53 -23.84
N ARG A 429 13.54 -33.36 -23.04
CA ARG A 429 12.92 -34.59 -22.52
C ARG A 429 11.86 -34.20 -21.51
N SER A 430 10.62 -34.59 -21.79
CA SER A 430 9.47 -34.50 -20.89
C SER A 430 9.82 -35.00 -19.49
N ASN A 431 9.56 -34.17 -18.48
CA ASN A 431 9.68 -34.54 -17.07
C ASN A 431 8.74 -35.73 -16.77
N PRO A 432 9.22 -36.89 -16.30
CA PRO A 432 8.36 -38.06 -16.04
C PRO A 432 7.52 -37.94 -14.75
N LEU A 433 7.42 -36.75 -14.15
CA LEU A 433 6.60 -36.47 -12.97
C LEU A 433 5.57 -35.33 -13.20
N LEU A 434 5.22 -35.06 -14.45
CA LEU A 434 4.03 -34.27 -14.83
C LEU A 434 3.09 -35.09 -15.70
#